data_AF-A0A9D2S8E0-F1
#
_entry.id   AF-A0A9D2S8E0-F1
#
_cell.length_a   1.000
_cell.length_b   1.000
_cell.length_c   1.000
_cell.angle_alpha   90.00
_cell.angle_beta   90.00
_cell.angle_gamma   90.00
#
_symmetry.space_group_name_H-M   'P 1'
#
loop_
_entity.id
_entity.type
_entity.pdbx_description
1 polymer ?
#
loop_
_entity_poly.entity_id
_entity_poly.type
_entity_poly.pdbx_seq_one_letter_code
_entity_poly.pdbx_strand_id
1 'polypeptide(L)'
;MDFDTMAFFEAQKHPEALPLYEALEGRILAEVDSVRIKVQKSQITFYNRRLFACASFARVRRKAELPPCWLVVTVGLARRLDSPRVAVATEPYPGRWTHHIVISDPAEVDDELMGWVREAAAFAAAK
;
A
#
# COMPACT_ATOMS: atom_id res chain seq x y z
N MET A 1 -14.67 0.74 -10.02
CA MET A 1 -13.96 -0.50 -9.71
C MET A 1 -14.01 -1.44 -10.91
N ASP A 2 -12.88 -2.05 -11.27
CA ASP A 2 -12.79 -3.00 -12.40
C ASP A 2 -12.89 -4.46 -11.95
N PHE A 3 -13.11 -5.36 -12.92
CA PHE A 3 -13.25 -6.79 -12.68
C PHE A 3 -11.96 -7.42 -12.13
N ASP A 4 -10.80 -6.96 -12.57
CA ASP A 4 -9.51 -7.50 -12.16
C ASP A 4 -9.26 -7.25 -10.67
N THR A 5 -9.63 -6.07 -10.16
CA THR A 5 -9.56 -5.72 -8.75
C THR A 5 -10.44 -6.64 -7.91
N MET A 6 -11.70 -6.84 -8.31
CA MET A 6 -12.60 -7.74 -7.59
C MET A 6 -12.06 -9.18 -7.59
N ALA A 7 -11.59 -9.67 -8.73
CA ALA A 7 -11.01 -11.00 -8.88
C ALA A 7 -9.74 -11.18 -8.02
N PHE A 8 -8.95 -10.12 -7.83
CA PHE A 8 -7.81 -10.13 -6.91
C PHE A 8 -8.25 -10.41 -5.47
N PHE A 9 -9.22 -9.68 -4.93
CA PHE A 9 -9.67 -9.87 -3.54
C PHE A 9 -10.32 -11.23 -3.31
N GLU A 10 -11.10 -11.72 -4.27
CA GLU A 10 -11.65 -13.08 -4.25
C GLU A 10 -10.53 -14.14 -4.26
N ALA A 11 -9.52 -14.00 -5.14
CA ALA A 11 -8.40 -14.94 -5.22
C ALA A 11 -7.53 -14.94 -3.95
N GLN A 12 -7.42 -13.79 -3.27
CA GLN A 12 -6.73 -13.66 -1.98
C GLN A 12 -7.57 -14.15 -0.80
N LYS A 13 -8.86 -14.47 -1.01
CA LYS A 13 -9.83 -14.87 0.02
C LYS A 13 -10.09 -13.79 1.07
N HIS A 14 -10.11 -12.53 0.62
CA HIS A 14 -10.34 -11.35 1.44
C HIS A 14 -11.28 -10.33 0.76
N PRO A 15 -12.48 -10.73 0.27
CA PRO A 15 -13.42 -9.80 -0.33
C PRO A 15 -13.84 -8.66 0.62
N GLU A 16 -13.80 -8.90 1.93
CA GLU A 16 -14.11 -7.92 2.97
C GLU A 16 -13.10 -6.76 3.07
N ALA A 17 -11.90 -6.91 2.52
CA ALA A 17 -10.87 -5.87 2.51
C ALA A 17 -11.03 -4.89 1.33
N LEU A 18 -11.99 -5.12 0.45
CA LEU A 18 -12.26 -4.27 -0.70
C LEU A 18 -12.51 -2.79 -0.33
N PRO A 19 -13.29 -2.45 0.74
CA PRO A 19 -13.48 -1.06 1.14
C PRO A 19 -12.19 -0.37 1.61
N LEU A 20 -11.22 -1.12 2.18
CA LEU A 20 -9.91 -0.58 2.55
C LEU A 20 -9.14 -0.15 1.29
N TYR A 21 -9.23 -0.97 0.24
CA TYR A 21 -8.62 -0.65 -1.04
C TYR A 21 -9.31 0.52 -1.74
N GLU A 22 -10.64 0.58 -1.74
CA GLU A 22 -11.39 1.71 -2.33
C GLU A 22 -11.01 3.04 -1.69
N ALA A 23 -10.92 3.08 -0.36
CA ALA A 23 -10.49 4.27 0.37
C ALA A 23 -9.05 4.67 -0.02
N LEU A 24 -8.14 3.69 -0.08
CA LEU A 24 -6.75 3.91 -0.47
C LEU A 24 -6.62 4.40 -1.92
N GLU A 25 -7.25 3.70 -2.87
CA GLU A 25 -7.24 4.04 -4.29
C GLU A 25 -7.82 5.44 -4.51
N GLY A 26 -8.99 5.73 -3.92
CA GLY A 26 -9.64 7.03 -4.04
C GLY A 26 -8.75 8.18 -3.57
N ARG A 27 -8.10 8.03 -2.41
CA ARG A 27 -7.17 9.04 -1.91
C ARG A 27 -5.90 9.16 -2.75
N ILE A 28 -5.33 8.05 -3.21
CA ILE A 28 -4.17 8.08 -4.10
C ILE A 28 -4.48 8.84 -5.39
N LEU A 29 -5.61 8.55 -6.03
CA LEU A 29 -6.02 9.19 -7.27
C LEU A 29 -6.36 10.68 -7.09
N ALA A 30 -6.79 11.09 -5.90
CA ALA A 30 -7.08 12.49 -5.59
C ALA A 30 -5.83 13.33 -5.27
N GLU A 31 -4.74 12.69 -4.81
CA GLU A 31 -3.60 13.41 -4.23
C GLU A 31 -2.27 13.22 -4.98
N VAL A 32 -2.22 12.26 -5.90
CA VAL A 32 -1.04 11.95 -6.70
C VAL A 32 -1.40 12.02 -8.18
N ASP A 33 -0.66 12.84 -8.93
CA ASP A 33 -0.89 13.00 -10.36
C ASP A 33 -0.38 11.81 -11.18
N SER A 34 -1.04 11.57 -12.32
CA SER A 34 -0.62 10.59 -13.33
C SER A 34 -0.42 9.16 -12.81
N VAL A 35 -1.28 8.73 -11.88
CA VAL A 35 -1.23 7.39 -11.31
C VAL A 35 -1.72 6.36 -12.33
N ARG A 36 -0.91 5.31 -12.52
CA ARG A 36 -1.27 4.10 -13.24
C ARG A 36 -1.40 2.95 -12.24
N ILE A 37 -2.52 2.25 -12.31
CA ILE A 37 -2.81 1.11 -11.44
C ILE A 37 -2.61 -0.16 -12.24
N LYS A 38 -1.94 -1.15 -11.63
CA LYS A 38 -1.75 -2.48 -12.22
C LYS A 38 -2.12 -3.55 -11.22
N VAL A 39 -3.18 -4.29 -11.52
CA VAL A 39 -3.56 -5.49 -10.78
C VAL A 39 -2.66 -6.65 -11.20
N GLN A 40 -2.08 -7.33 -10.21
CA GLN A 40 -1.26 -8.52 -10.41
C GLN A 40 -1.72 -9.62 -9.46
N LYS A 41 -1.24 -10.84 -9.66
CA LYS A 41 -1.66 -12.02 -8.88
C LYS A 41 -1.57 -11.83 -7.36
N SER A 42 -0.53 -11.18 -6.87
CA SER A 42 -0.24 -11.06 -5.43
C SER A 42 -0.35 -9.64 -4.86
N GLN A 43 -0.53 -8.63 -5.72
CA GLN A 43 -0.60 -7.24 -5.30
C GLN A 43 -1.25 -6.37 -6.38
N ILE A 44 -1.83 -5.25 -5.94
CA ILE A 44 -2.23 -4.15 -6.81
C ILE A 44 -1.21 -3.04 -6.63
N THR A 45 -0.63 -2.57 -7.73
CA THR A 45 0.52 -1.66 -7.68
C THR A 45 0.17 -0.29 -8.28
N PHE A 46 0.58 0.76 -7.59
CA PHE A 46 0.46 2.15 -8.01
C PHE A 46 1.79 2.65 -8.57
N TYR A 47 1.72 3.20 -9.78
CA TYR A 47 2.84 3.74 -10.51
C TYR A 47 2.62 5.20 -10.85
N ASN A 48 3.69 5.98 -10.83
CA ASN A 48 3.76 7.19 -11.64
C ASN A 48 4.63 6.87 -12.89
N ARG A 49 5.84 7.45 -12.98
CA ARG A 49 6.91 6.93 -13.84
C ARG A 49 7.46 5.59 -13.33
N ARG A 50 7.50 5.40 -12.02
CA ARG A 50 8.01 4.20 -11.33
C ARG A 50 7.00 3.73 -10.27
N LEU A 51 7.19 2.51 -9.77
CA LEU A 51 6.42 1.96 -8.66
C LEU A 51 6.69 2.80 -7.41
N PHE A 52 5.63 3.29 -6.76
CA PHE A 52 5.76 4.03 -5.49
C PHE A 52 5.02 3.37 -4.32
N ALA A 53 3.89 2.71 -4.59
CA ALA A 53 3.14 1.99 -3.58
C ALA A 53 2.50 0.70 -4.12
N CYS A 54 2.20 -0.25 -3.25
CA CYS A 54 1.33 -1.38 -3.59
C CYS A 54 0.45 -1.82 -2.41
N ALA A 55 -0.73 -2.34 -2.75
CA ALA A 55 -1.67 -2.99 -1.84
C ALA A 55 -1.56 -4.52 -1.99
N SER A 56 -1.47 -5.25 -0.88
CA SER A 56 -1.31 -6.72 -0.89
C SER A 56 -1.77 -7.37 0.41
N PHE A 57 -1.65 -8.70 0.47
CA PHE A 57 -1.81 -9.50 1.69
C PHE A 57 -0.47 -10.13 2.13
N ALA A 58 0.62 -9.36 2.00
CA ALA A 58 1.95 -9.82 2.39
C ALA A 58 1.98 -10.29 3.85
N ARG A 59 2.68 -11.39 4.13
CA ARG A 59 2.83 -11.93 5.48
C ARG A 59 3.84 -11.11 6.27
N VAL A 60 3.36 -10.03 6.85
CA VAL A 60 4.18 -9.05 7.61
C VAL A 60 4.14 -9.30 9.12
N ARG A 61 3.16 -10.05 9.60
CA ARG A 61 2.97 -10.48 10.98
C ARG A 61 2.45 -11.92 11.02
N ARG A 62 2.44 -12.53 12.21
CA ARG A 62 1.76 -13.83 12.38
C ARG A 62 0.26 -13.64 12.18
N LYS A 63 -0.44 -14.64 11.65
CA LYS A 63 -1.89 -14.55 11.38
C LYS A 63 -2.70 -14.18 12.63
N ALA A 64 -2.29 -14.65 13.81
CA ALA A 64 -2.95 -14.33 15.08
C ALA A 64 -2.77 -12.87 15.54
N GLU A 65 -1.83 -12.13 14.95
CA GLU A 65 -1.53 -10.72 15.26
C GLU A 65 -2.15 -9.77 14.22
N LEU A 66 -2.76 -10.30 13.17
CA LEU A 66 -3.43 -9.52 12.13
C LEU A 66 -4.91 -9.35 12.50
N PRO A 67 -5.50 -8.17 12.22
CA PRO A 67 -6.94 -7.96 12.34
C PRO A 67 -7.74 -8.94 11.47
N PRO A 68 -9.05 -9.15 11.73
CA PRO A 68 -9.89 -10.03 10.91
C PRO A 68 -10.00 -9.62 9.45
N CYS A 69 -10.05 -8.31 9.18
CA CYS A 69 -9.99 -7.69 7.87
C CYS A 69 -8.76 -6.78 7.85
N TRP A 70 -7.88 -6.94 6.87
CA TRP A 70 -6.70 -6.11 6.75
C TRP A 70 -6.25 -5.95 5.30
N LEU A 71 -5.47 -4.91 5.06
CA LEU A 71 -4.74 -4.70 3.83
C LEU A 71 -3.33 -4.24 4.17
N VAL A 72 -2.33 -4.75 3.44
CA VAL A 72 -0.95 -4.29 3.58
C VAL A 72 -0.66 -3.25 2.52
N VAL A 73 -0.38 -2.03 2.95
CA VAL A 73 0.12 -0.94 2.10
C VAL A 73 1.64 -0.93 2.19
N THR A 74 2.30 -1.03 1.04
CA THR A 74 3.75 -0.98 0.95
C THR A 74 4.18 0.32 0.30
N VAL A 75 5.14 1.03 0.90
CA VAL A 75 5.70 2.28 0.37
C VAL A 75 7.23 2.24 0.35
N GLY A 76 7.82 2.82 -0.68
CA GLY A 76 9.27 2.96 -0.84
C GLY A 76 9.75 4.38 -0.58
N LEU A 77 10.66 4.58 0.38
CA LEU A 77 11.13 5.90 0.81
C LEU A 77 12.67 6.01 0.84
N ALA A 78 13.18 7.24 0.85
CA ALA A 78 14.61 7.52 0.98
C ALA A 78 15.14 7.41 2.42
N ARG A 79 14.24 7.27 3.39
CA ARG A 79 14.51 7.22 4.83
C ARG A 79 13.68 6.13 5.48
N ARG A 80 14.12 5.66 6.64
CA ARG A 80 13.35 4.79 7.50
C ARG A 80 12.16 5.56 8.11
N LEU A 81 11.00 4.90 8.18
CA LEU A 81 9.87 5.32 8.99
C LEU A 81 9.96 4.67 10.37
N ASP A 82 10.06 5.50 11.40
CA ASP A 82 9.94 5.08 12.79
C ASP A 82 8.54 5.41 13.30
N SER A 83 7.54 4.70 12.76
CA SER A 83 6.13 4.81 13.17
C SER A 83 5.61 3.47 13.67
N PRO A 84 4.80 3.43 14.74
CA PRO A 84 4.21 2.19 15.24
C PRO A 84 3.27 1.50 14.23
N ARG A 85 2.81 2.23 13.20
CA ARG A 85 2.00 1.65 12.11
C ARG A 85 2.79 0.73 11.18
N VAL A 86 4.11 0.87 11.16
CA VAL A 86 4.99 0.08 10.30
C VAL A 86 5.16 -1.30 10.92
N ALA A 87 4.65 -2.33 10.26
CA ALA A 87 4.82 -3.72 10.67
C ALA A 87 6.24 -4.23 10.35
N VAL A 88 6.77 -3.83 9.19
CA VAL A 88 8.10 -4.23 8.73
C VAL A 88 8.75 -3.06 8.01
N ALA A 89 10.00 -2.76 8.37
CA ALA A 89 10.86 -1.81 7.67
C ALA A 89 12.14 -2.52 7.25
N THR A 90 12.49 -2.46 5.96
CA THR A 90 13.71 -3.07 5.43
C THR A 90 14.44 -2.09 4.52
N GLU A 91 15.76 -2.19 4.46
CA GLU A 91 16.61 -1.41 3.54
C GLU A 91 17.26 -2.36 2.53
N PRO A 92 16.62 -2.64 1.37
CA PRO A 92 17.23 -3.51 0.36
C PRO A 92 18.54 -2.98 -0.20
N TYR A 93 18.69 -1.65 -0.25
CA TYR A 93 19.89 -0.94 -0.70
C TYR A 93 20.05 0.35 0.11
N PRO A 94 21.30 0.84 0.33
CA PRO A 94 21.54 2.08 1.06
C PRO A 94 20.71 3.25 0.50
N GLY A 95 19.94 3.90 1.38
CA GLY A 95 19.08 5.04 1.03
C GLY A 95 17.78 4.65 0.30
N ARG A 96 17.39 3.37 0.34
CA ARG A 96 16.10 2.90 -0.17
C ARG A 96 15.46 1.95 0.83
N TRP A 97 14.40 2.45 1.46
CA TRP A 97 13.65 1.74 2.47
C TRP A 97 12.29 1.28 1.95
N THR A 98 11.90 0.06 2.29
CA THR A 98 10.59 -0.52 2.02
C THR A 98 9.87 -0.73 3.34
N HIS A 99 8.67 -0.15 3.45
CA HIS A 99 7.84 -0.23 4.64
C HIS A 99 6.54 -0.94 4.32
N HIS A 100 6.16 -1.90 5.15
CA HIS A 100 4.86 -2.54 5.11
C HIS A 100 4.01 -2.06 6.29
N ILE A 101 2.86 -1.49 5.96
CA ILE A 101 1.90 -0.90 6.90
C ILE A 101 0.63 -1.70 6.82
N VAL A 102 0.09 -2.11 7.97
CA VAL A 102 -1.17 -2.85 8.04
C VAL A 102 -2.28 -1.84 8.33
N ILE A 103 -3.32 -1.84 7.51
CA ILE A 103 -4.58 -1.13 7.78
C ILE A 103 -5.71 -2.14 7.91
N SER A 104 -6.73 -1.79 8.68
CA SER A 104 -7.90 -2.61 9.01
C SER A 104 -9.20 -1.82 9.05
N ASP A 105 -9.11 -0.49 9.08
CA ASP A 105 -10.25 0.42 8.96
C ASP A 105 -9.98 1.43 7.83
N PRO A 106 -10.97 1.75 6.97
CA PRO A 106 -10.83 2.81 5.97
C PRO A 106 -10.37 4.16 6.53
N ALA A 107 -10.70 4.46 7.80
CA ALA A 107 -10.26 5.67 8.49
C ALA A 107 -8.74 5.71 8.74
N GLU A 108 -8.04 4.56 8.71
CA GLU A 108 -6.57 4.51 8.79
C GLU A 108 -5.89 4.95 7.47
N VAL A 109 -6.66 5.12 6.40
CA VAL A 109 -6.23 5.85 5.19
C VAL A 109 -6.33 7.37 5.44
N ASP A 110 -5.64 7.81 6.48
CA ASP A 110 -5.59 9.18 6.96
C ASP A 110 -4.43 9.98 6.34
N ASP A 111 -4.30 11.23 6.75
CA ASP A 111 -3.26 12.14 6.23
C ASP A 111 -1.84 11.70 6.57
N GLU A 112 -1.66 10.90 7.64
CA GLU A 112 -0.37 10.33 8.00
C GLU A 112 0.03 9.28 6.96
N LEU A 113 -0.84 8.30 6.68
CA LEU A 113 -0.58 7.29 5.66
C LEU A 113 -0.38 7.93 4.29
N MET A 114 -1.26 8.86 3.92
CA MET A 114 -1.17 9.53 2.63
C MET A 114 0.04 10.44 2.51
N GLY A 115 0.53 11.00 3.63
CA GLY A 115 1.81 11.69 3.69
C GLY A 115 2.97 10.82 3.19
N TRP A 116 3.03 9.58 3.66
CA TRP A 116 4.08 8.63 3.22
C TRP A 116 3.89 8.18 1.78
N VAL A 117 2.65 8.00 1.32
CA VAL A 117 2.34 7.67 -0.06
C VAL A 117 2.79 8.77 -1.02
N ARG A 118 2.49 10.03 -0.69
CA ARG A 118 2.94 11.20 -1.47
C ARG A 118 4.47 11.32 -1.48
N GLU A 119 5.11 11.12 -0.32
CA GLU A 119 6.58 11.09 -0.22
C GLU A 119 7.18 9.99 -1.12
N ALA A 120 6.57 8.80 -1.11
CA ALA A 120 6.99 7.68 -1.97
C ALA A 120 6.81 7.99 -3.45
N ALA A 121 5.69 8.62 -3.83
CA ALA A 121 5.46 9.05 -5.20
C ALA A 121 6.50 10.08 -5.66
N ALA A 122 6.79 11.09 -4.85
CA ALA A 122 7.83 12.08 -5.13
C ALA A 122 9.22 11.45 -5.25
N PHE A 123 9.57 10.55 -4.32
CA PHE A 123 10.83 9.81 -4.36
C PHE A 123 10.96 8.96 -5.62
N ALA A 124 9.90 8.25 -6.01
CA ALA A 124 9.87 7.43 -7.22
C ALA A 124 9.98 8.26 -8.51
N ALA A 125 9.42 9.47 -8.52
CA ALA A 125 9.48 10.40 -9.66
C ALA A 125 10.88 11.04 -9.83
N ALA A 126 11.60 11.26 -8.73
CA ALA A 126 12.93 11.86 -8.73
C ALA A 126 14.06 10.88 -9.11
N LYS A 127 13.76 9.59 -9.29
CA LYS A 127 14.69 8.52 -9.69
C LYS A 127 14.58 8.22 -11.18
#